data_AF-A0ABD5QI50-F1
#
_entry.id   AF-A0ABD5QI50-F1
#
_cell.length_a   1.000
_cell.length_b   1.000
_cell.length_c   1.000
_cell.angle_alpha   90.00
_cell.angle_beta   90.00
_cell.angle_gamma   90.00
#
_symmetry.space_group_name_H-M   'P 1'
#
loop_
_entity.id
_entity.type
_entity.pdbx_description
1 polymer ?
#
loop_
_entity_poly.entity_id
_entity_poly.type
_entity_poly.pdbx_seq_one_letter_code
_entity_poly.pdbx_strand_id
1 'polypeptide(L)'
;MEWLIWAALLGVALVLVYAALDRLASPPRQAVLPAQYDPTNYATGPSSIPGRCVRCGRRNDPDYRYCGNCAGELPDADSVSAAARSRPFGRE
;
A
#
# COMPACT_ATOMS: atom_id res chain seq x y z
N MET A 1 -13.69 21.03 -48.87
CA MET A 1 -12.84 21.35 -47.70
C MET A 1 -13.61 21.18 -46.39
N GLU A 2 -14.89 21.53 -46.36
CA GLU A 2 -15.76 21.42 -45.16
C GLU A 2 -15.94 19.99 -44.62
N TRP A 3 -15.99 18.97 -45.48
CA TRP A 3 -16.15 17.58 -45.03
C TRP A 3 -14.97 17.10 -44.16
N LEU A 4 -13.76 17.61 -44.41
CA LEU A 4 -12.57 17.29 -43.62
C LEU A 4 -12.67 17.87 -42.22
N ILE A 5 -13.30 19.05 -42.08
CA ILE A 5 -13.51 19.71 -40.79
C ILE A 5 -14.47 18.87 -39.94
N TRP A 6 -15.60 18.45 -40.52
CA TRP A 6 -16.56 17.59 -39.83
C TRP A 6 -15.98 16.22 -39.46
N ALA A 7 -15.18 15.62 -40.36
CA ALA A 7 -14.49 14.36 -40.08
C ALA A 7 -13.49 14.49 -38.91
N ALA A 8 -12.72 15.58 -38.88
CA ALA A 8 -11.79 15.85 -37.79
C ALA A 8 -12.51 16.08 -36.44
N LEU A 9 -13.59 16.87 -36.44
CA LEU A 9 -14.38 17.14 -35.23
C LEU A 9 -15.02 15.86 -34.68
N LEU A 10 -15.55 15.01 -35.56
CA LEU A 10 -16.12 13.73 -35.17
C LEU A 10 -15.05 12.78 -34.60
N GLY A 11 -13.86 12.76 -35.19
CA GLY A 11 -12.71 12.01 -34.67
C GLY A 11 -12.31 12.47 -33.26
N VAL A 12 -12.17 13.79 -33.05
CA VAL A 12 -11.84 14.35 -31.72
C VAL A 12 -12.93 14.03 -30.70
N ALA A 13 -14.20 14.18 -31.06
CA ALA A 13 -15.32 13.86 -30.18
C ALA A 13 -15.31 12.39 -29.75
N LEU A 14 -15.07 11.46 -30.69
CA LEU A 14 -14.95 10.03 -30.38
C LEU A 14 -13.79 9.73 -29.42
N VAL A 15 -12.63 10.36 -29.61
CA VAL A 15 -11.47 10.19 -28.71
C VAL A 15 -11.80 10.69 -27.30
N LEU A 16 -12.45 11.85 -27.18
CA LEU A 16 -12.84 12.40 -25.88
C LEU A 16 -13.87 11.52 -25.16
N VAL A 17 -14.87 11.02 -25.89
CA VAL A 17 -15.87 10.10 -25.35
C VAL A 17 -15.22 8.79 -24.91
N TYR A 18 -14.35 8.21 -25.74
CA TYR A 18 -13.60 7.00 -25.37
C TYR A 18 -12.77 7.22 -24.11
N ALA A 19 -12.02 8.32 -24.02
CA ALA A 19 -11.23 8.64 -22.84
C ALA A 19 -12.11 8.83 -21.60
N ALA A 20 -13.28 9.47 -21.70
CA ALA A 20 -14.20 9.62 -20.59
C ALA A 20 -14.75 8.26 -20.11
N LEU A 21 -15.12 7.39 -21.04
CA LEU A 21 -15.56 6.02 -20.73
C LEU A 21 -14.44 5.19 -20.09
N ASP A 22 -13.21 5.30 -20.58
CA ASP A 22 -12.04 4.62 -20.01
C ASP A 22 -11.76 5.08 -18.57
N ARG A 23 -11.95 6.37 -18.28
CA ARG A 23 -11.85 6.92 -16.92
C ARG A 23 -12.98 6.50 -16.00
N LEU A 24 -14.18 6.28 -16.52
CA LEU A 24 -15.32 5.74 -15.75
C LEU A 24 -15.14 4.24 -15.47
N ALA A 25 -14.58 3.49 -16.42
CA ALA A 25 -14.32 2.06 -16.30
C ALA A 25 -13.08 1.75 -15.45
N SER A 26 -12.10 2.65 -15.44
CA SER A 26 -10.91 2.56 -14.60
C SER A 26 -11.20 3.20 -13.24
N PRO A 27 -11.50 2.43 -12.17
CA PRO A 27 -11.43 2.99 -10.82
C PRO A 27 -10.04 3.61 -10.63
N PRO A 28 -9.89 4.66 -9.79
CA PRO A 28 -8.57 5.20 -9.49
C PRO A 28 -7.67 4.01 -9.15
N ARG A 29 -6.50 3.92 -9.80
CA ARG A 29 -5.44 3.03 -9.35
C ARG A 29 -5.13 3.45 -7.92
N GLN A 30 -5.88 2.91 -6.97
CA GLN A 30 -5.43 2.79 -5.60
C GLN A 30 -4.07 2.13 -5.78
N ALA A 31 -3.02 2.79 -5.30
CA ALA A 31 -1.76 2.10 -5.12
C ALA A 31 -2.14 0.84 -4.34
N VAL A 32 -2.17 -0.31 -5.02
CA VAL A 32 -2.45 -1.59 -4.41
C VAL A 32 -1.26 -1.77 -3.51
N LEU A 33 -1.43 -1.31 -2.27
CA LEU A 33 -0.48 -1.55 -1.23
C LEU A 33 -0.38 -3.08 -1.19
N PRO A 34 0.84 -3.65 -1.30
CA PRO A 34 0.99 -5.10 -1.36
C PRO A 34 0.16 -5.72 -0.23
N ALA A 35 -0.47 -6.86 -0.46
CA ALA A 35 -1.30 -7.54 0.56
C ALA A 35 -0.55 -7.76 1.90
N GLN A 36 0.78 -7.64 1.88
CA GLN A 36 1.68 -7.58 3.03
C GLN A 36 1.45 -6.36 3.97
N TYR A 37 0.71 -5.33 3.55
CA TYR A 37 0.34 -4.17 4.36
C TYR A 37 -1.13 -4.16 4.75
N ASP A 38 -1.84 -5.28 4.70
CA ASP A 38 -3.20 -5.32 5.24
C ASP A 38 -3.16 -5.02 6.74
N PRO A 39 -3.75 -3.89 7.21
CA PRO A 39 -3.70 -3.51 8.61
C PRO A 39 -4.39 -4.51 9.53
N THR A 40 -5.28 -5.35 8.97
CA THR A 40 -6.01 -6.39 9.72
C THR A 40 -5.16 -7.61 10.04
N ASN A 41 -4.07 -7.86 9.29
CA ASN A 41 -3.12 -8.94 9.54
C ASN A 41 -2.05 -8.60 10.59
N TYR A 42 -1.95 -7.33 11.03
CA TYR A 42 -1.17 -6.98 12.21
C TYR A 42 -1.97 -7.27 13.48
N ALA A 43 -2.19 -8.55 13.75
CA ALA A 43 -2.74 -9.02 15.01
C ALA A 43 -1.79 -8.63 16.18
N THR A 44 -2.07 -7.47 16.78
CA THR A 44 -2.06 -7.22 18.23
C THR A 44 -0.83 -7.69 19.01
N GLY A 45 0.35 -7.22 18.62
CA GLY A 45 1.55 -7.26 19.47
C GLY A 45 2.46 -6.07 19.22
N PRO A 46 3.00 -5.38 20.25
CA PRO A 46 3.95 -4.29 20.03
C PRO A 46 5.24 -4.73 19.32
N SER A 47 5.50 -6.05 19.23
CA SER A 47 6.60 -6.66 18.49
C SER A 47 6.34 -6.90 17.00
N SER A 48 5.10 -6.74 16.52
CA SER A 48 4.74 -6.99 15.12
C SER A 48 4.71 -5.72 14.26
N ILE A 49 5.14 -4.58 14.81
CA ILE A 49 5.15 -3.29 14.10
C ILE A 49 6.62 -2.91 13.87
N PRO A 50 7.11 -2.95 12.62
CA PRO A 50 8.46 -2.51 12.29
C PRO A 50 8.74 -1.09 12.81
N GLY A 51 9.92 -0.88 13.39
CA GLY A 51 10.32 0.41 13.98
C GLY A 51 9.68 0.74 15.34
N ARG A 52 8.72 -0.06 15.85
CA ARG A 52 8.17 0.17 17.20
C ARG A 52 9.01 -0.54 18.26
N CYS A 53 9.52 0.22 19.21
CA CYS A 53 10.29 -0.35 20.32
C CYS A 53 9.37 -1.09 21.30
N VAL A 54 9.62 -2.37 21.53
CA VAL A 54 8.89 -3.19 22.51
C VAL A 54 9.18 -2.79 23.96
N ARG A 55 10.33 -2.17 24.23
CA ARG A 55 10.74 -1.77 25.58
C ARG A 55 10.13 -0.45 26.03
N CYS A 56 10.13 0.57 25.17
CA CYS A 56 9.69 1.92 25.55
C CYS A 56 8.54 2.47 24.69
N GLY A 57 8.06 1.72 23.69
CA GLY A 57 6.94 2.12 22.84
C GLY A 57 7.23 3.20 21.81
N ARG A 58 8.43 3.79 21.80
CA ARG A 58 8.83 4.81 20.82
C ARG A 58 8.76 4.25 19.41
N ARG A 59 8.20 5.04 18.50
CA ARG A 59 8.27 4.81 17.05
C ARG A 59 9.61 5.34 16.53
N ASN A 60 10.38 4.47 15.90
CA ASN A 60 11.64 4.75 15.22
C ASN A 60 11.46 4.47 13.74
N ASP A 61 12.45 4.85 12.93
CA ASP A 61 12.54 4.39 11.55
C ASP A 61 12.65 2.86 11.53
N PRO A 62 11.89 2.14 10.67
CA PRO A 62 11.96 0.69 10.57
C PRO A 62 13.32 0.17 10.09
N ASP A 63 14.16 1.01 9.45
CA ASP A 63 15.51 0.63 9.01
C ASP A 63 16.55 0.68 10.15
N TYR A 64 16.18 1.21 11.32
CA TYR A 64 17.05 1.20 12.49
C TYR A 64 17.03 -0.15 13.22
N ARG A 65 18.21 -0.65 13.55
CA ARG A 65 18.38 -1.84 14.39
C ARG A 65 18.15 -1.58 15.87
N TYR A 66 18.34 -0.33 16.33
CA TYR A 66 18.23 0.04 17.74
C TYR A 66 17.36 1.27 17.94
N CYS A 67 16.65 1.33 19.07
CA CYS A 67 15.83 2.46 19.44
C CYS A 67 16.67 3.67 19.85
N GLY A 68 16.45 4.83 19.23
CA GLY A 68 17.18 6.08 19.52
C GLY A 68 16.90 6.70 20.89
N ASN A 69 16.15 6.05 21.78
CA ASN A 69 15.82 6.56 23.11
C ASN A 69 16.25 5.65 24.26
N CYS A 70 16.06 4.33 24.12
CA CYS A 70 16.39 3.37 25.18
C CYS A 70 17.48 2.36 24.76
N ALA A 71 18.02 2.52 23.54
CA ALA A 71 19.00 1.62 22.93
C ALA A 71 18.57 0.14 22.86
N GLY A 72 17.28 -0.17 23.07
CA GLY A 72 16.74 -1.50 22.88
C GLY A 72 16.74 -1.91 21.42
N GLU A 73 17.01 -3.19 21.14
CA GLU A 73 16.93 -3.77 19.81
C GLU A 73 15.50 -3.70 19.26
N LEU A 74 15.39 -3.34 17.98
CA LEU A 74 14.13 -3.24 17.25
C LEU A 74 13.87 -4.55 16.50
N PRO A 75 12.60 -4.97 16.34
CA PRO A 75 12.28 -6.14 15.53
C PRO A 75 12.70 -5.91 14.06
N ASP A 76 13.53 -6.79 13.51
CA ASP A 76 13.89 -6.75 12.08
C ASP A 76 12.63 -6.93 11.22
N ALA A 77 12.51 -6.19 10.12
CA ALA A 77 11.36 -6.30 9.22
C ALA A 77 11.13 -7.74 8.72
N ASP A 78 12.21 -8.51 8.53
CA ASP A 78 12.16 -9.92 8.15
C ASP A 78 11.66 -10.82 9.28
N SER A 79 12.05 -10.52 10.52
CA SER A 79 11.60 -11.25 11.72
C SER A 79 10.12 -11.03 12.01
N VAL A 80 9.63 -9.81 11.79
CA VAL A 80 8.21 -9.45 11.88
C VAL A 80 7.41 -10.18 10.78
N SER A 81 7.96 -10.24 9.57
CA SER A 81 7.36 -10.95 8.44
C SER A 81 7.31 -12.47 8.64
N ALA A 82 8.28 -13.05 9.34
CA ALA A 82 8.28 -14.46 9.71
C ALA A 82 7.31 -14.77 10.86
N ALA A 83 7.24 -13.90 11.87
CA ALA A 83 6.30 -14.03 12.99
C ALA A 83 4.83 -13.86 12.55
N ALA A 84 4.56 -13.01 11.57
CA ALA A 84 3.22 -12.90 10.98
C ALA A 84 2.82 -14.19 10.22
N ARG A 85 3.78 -14.83 9.53
CA ARG A 85 3.54 -16.07 8.78
C ARG A 85 3.38 -17.32 9.66
N SER A 86 3.93 -17.33 10.88
CA SER A 86 3.89 -18.50 11.75
C SER A 86 2.65 -18.58 12.64
N ARG A 87 1.82 -17.52 12.68
CA ARG A 87 0.54 -17.57 13.38
C ARG A 87 -0.47 -18.29 12.48
N PRO A 88 -0.97 -19.49 12.87
CA PRO A 88 -2.02 -20.13 12.10
C PRO A 88 -3.21 -19.19 12.08
N PHE A 89 -3.67 -18.83 10.88
CA PHE A 89 -4.97 -18.19 10.70
C PHE A 89 -5.99 -19.04 11.46
N GLY A 90 -6.54 -18.48 12.54
CA GLY A 90 -7.60 -19.12 13.30
C GLY A 90 -8.73 -19.45 12.33
N ARG A 91 -9.04 -20.74 12.20
CA ARG A 91 -10.29 -21.18 11.61
C ARG A 91 -11.41 -20.74 12.55
N GLU A 92 -12.30 -19.91 12.05
CA GLU A 92 -13.67 -19.77 12.52
C GLU A 92 -14.63 -19.90 11.34
#